data_AF-A0A2N0NTG6-F1
#
_entry.id   AF-A0A2N0NTG6-F1
#
_cell.length_a   1.000
_cell.length_b   1.000
_cell.length_c   1.000
_cell.angle_alpha   90.00
_cell.angle_beta   90.00
_cell.angle_gamma   90.00
#
_symmetry.space_group_name_H-M   'P 1'
#
loop_
_entity.id
_entity.type
_entity.pdbx_description
1 polymer ?
#
loop_
_entity_poly.entity_id
_entity_poly.type
_entity_poly.pdbx_seq_one_letter_code
_entity_poly.pdbx_strand_id
1 'polypeptide(L)'
;NFHNKENIQTSSSISNNTQFILPSPKKSKLTEFTKYDFDEFDGLEPLEDELNIDQMKETCPFCDEILPDLMSDKMKLALDRINNKQGKIEESDRIDFCHTHFAELLIVPSGIANKYPLNINFDELPHRIHRFKDDLTEIINSNAYSYYLNLAKQVYQEVGHRKAATPMMLMSRFESLRPGYYGSKGAVLIANTLIDLFINTRILTAVKSYPLQSINYIQEVLVPETAMRLIFEDIGSNSSLETARNIMIASSDFSDYVHNCDNE
;
A
#
# COMPACT_ATOMS: atom_id res chain seq x y z
N ASN A 1 17.85 -63.87 -15.73
CA ASN A 1 16.84 -64.86 -16.16
C ASN A 1 15.84 -65.06 -15.04
N PHE A 2 14.55 -65.03 -15.40
CA PHE A 2 13.33 -65.14 -14.57
C PHE A 2 12.91 -63.86 -13.81
N HIS A 3 11.90 -63.12 -14.31
CA HIS A 3 10.43 -63.27 -14.14
C HIS A 3 9.98 -62.90 -12.71
N ASN A 4 9.38 -61.72 -12.44
CA ASN A 4 8.10 -61.11 -12.87
C ASN A 4 6.92 -61.48 -11.94
N LYS A 5 6.07 -60.45 -11.69
CA LYS A 5 4.82 -60.32 -10.89
C LYS A 5 5.01 -59.41 -9.66
N GLU A 6 4.22 -58.35 -9.45
CA GLU A 6 2.81 -58.16 -9.79
C GLU A 6 2.38 -56.67 -9.82
N ASN A 7 1.49 -56.37 -10.77
CA ASN A 7 0.34 -55.44 -10.74
C ASN A 7 0.49 -53.98 -10.30
N ILE A 8 0.41 -53.05 -11.26
CA ILE A 8 -0.52 -51.91 -11.17
C ILE A 8 -1.18 -51.68 -12.54
N GLN A 9 -2.51 -51.72 -12.52
CA GLN A 9 -3.44 -51.64 -13.64
C GLN A 9 -3.74 -50.17 -13.95
N THR A 10 -3.66 -49.82 -15.23
CA THR A 10 -4.03 -48.51 -15.80
C THR A 10 -5.54 -48.41 -16.06
N SER A 11 -6.13 -47.26 -15.69
CA SER A 11 -7.31 -46.55 -16.26
C SER A 11 -8.03 -45.87 -15.09
N SER A 12 -8.45 -44.61 -15.08
CA SER A 12 -8.90 -43.75 -16.16
C SER A 12 -8.95 -42.30 -15.64
N SER A 13 -8.65 -41.37 -16.53
CA SER A 13 -8.91 -39.93 -16.45
C SER A 13 -10.32 -39.58 -15.96
N ILE A 14 -10.40 -38.80 -14.88
CA ILE A 14 -11.54 -37.95 -14.55
C ILE A 14 -11.00 -36.54 -14.30
N SER A 15 -11.02 -35.76 -15.36
CA SER A 15 -11.05 -34.30 -15.35
C SER A 15 -12.33 -33.83 -14.67
N ASN A 16 -12.23 -33.09 -13.57
CA ASN A 16 -13.30 -32.21 -13.12
C ASN A 16 -12.71 -30.86 -12.72
N ASN A 17 -13.05 -29.86 -13.53
CA ASN A 17 -12.87 -28.43 -13.31
C ASN A 17 -13.39 -28.02 -11.93
N THR A 18 -12.50 -27.69 -11.01
CA THR A 18 -12.82 -26.79 -9.91
C THR A 18 -12.37 -25.39 -10.31
N GLN A 19 -13.32 -24.63 -10.84
CA GLN A 19 -13.20 -23.21 -11.06
C GLN A 19 -12.93 -22.56 -9.70
N PHE A 20 -11.74 -21.98 -9.53
CA PHE A 20 -11.36 -21.28 -8.31
C PHE A 20 -12.23 -20.02 -8.19
N ILE A 21 -13.12 -19.97 -7.20
CA ILE A 21 -13.96 -18.82 -6.91
C ILE A 21 -13.30 -18.04 -5.77
N LEU A 22 -12.86 -16.81 -6.05
CA LEU A 22 -12.44 -15.87 -5.01
C LEU A 22 -13.66 -15.50 -4.13
N PRO A 23 -13.60 -15.65 -2.80
CA PRO A 23 -14.65 -15.13 -1.94
C PRO A 23 -14.64 -13.60 -1.97
N SER A 24 -15.82 -12.99 -2.13
CA SER A 24 -15.99 -11.53 -2.13
C SER A 24 -15.47 -10.89 -0.83
N PRO A 25 -14.86 -9.69 -0.88
CA PRO A 25 -14.48 -8.96 0.32
C PRO A 25 -15.74 -8.68 1.14
N LYS A 26 -15.73 -9.06 2.43
CA LYS A 26 -16.77 -8.65 3.37
C LYS A 26 -16.64 -7.13 3.56
N LYS A 27 -17.68 -6.38 3.18
CA LYS A 27 -17.79 -4.93 3.45
C LYS A 27 -17.43 -4.66 4.91
N SER A 28 -16.29 -4.01 5.14
CA SER A 28 -15.95 -3.47 6.45
C SER A 28 -16.95 -2.35 6.75
N LYS A 29 -17.69 -2.50 7.84
CA LYS A 29 -18.50 -1.42 8.40
C LYS A 29 -17.54 -0.31 8.82
N LEU A 30 -17.44 0.76 8.05
CA LEU A 30 -16.86 2.00 8.53
C LEU A 30 -17.71 2.47 9.71
N THR A 31 -17.10 2.45 10.88
CA THR A 31 -17.62 3.02 12.12
C THR A 31 -17.65 4.54 12.00
N GLU A 32 -18.88 5.07 11.91
CA GLU A 32 -19.39 6.20 12.69
C GLU A 32 -18.37 7.29 13.08
N PHE A 33 -18.15 8.25 12.18
CA PHE A 33 -17.55 9.53 12.56
C PHE A 33 -18.64 10.46 13.08
N THR A 34 -18.37 10.98 14.27
CA THR A 34 -19.18 11.82 15.13
C THR A 34 -19.70 13.08 14.46
N LYS A 35 -21.00 13.30 14.63
CA LYS A 35 -21.74 14.52 14.34
C LYS A 35 -21.18 15.68 15.18
N TYR A 36 -20.59 16.68 14.53
CA TYR A 36 -20.30 17.97 15.14
C TYR A 36 -21.46 18.92 14.82
N ASP A 37 -22.13 19.38 15.87
CA ASP A 37 -23.17 20.40 15.80
C ASP A 37 -22.52 21.77 15.52
N PHE A 38 -22.99 22.46 14.49
CA PHE A 38 -22.67 23.86 14.20
C PHE A 38 -23.99 24.63 14.13
N ASP A 39 -24.52 24.94 15.31
CA ASP A 39 -25.51 26.02 15.44
C ASP A 39 -24.74 27.33 15.67
N GLU A 40 -25.20 28.39 15.02
CA GLU A 40 -24.84 29.81 15.22
C GLU A 40 -23.78 30.41 14.27
N PHE A 41 -24.20 30.80 13.06
CA PHE A 41 -23.78 32.07 12.47
C PHE A 41 -24.88 32.64 11.57
N ASP A 42 -25.49 33.72 12.06
CA ASP A 42 -26.61 34.44 11.46
C ASP A 42 -26.11 35.52 10.48
N GLY A 43 -26.76 35.62 9.33
CA GLY A 43 -26.79 36.83 8.50
C GLY A 43 -25.70 37.04 7.44
N LEU A 44 -25.95 36.59 6.20
CA LEU A 44 -25.67 37.35 4.97
C LEU A 44 -26.72 37.01 3.90
N GLU A 45 -27.31 38.06 3.31
CA GLU A 45 -28.39 38.01 2.31
C GLU A 45 -27.98 37.30 1.00
N PRO A 46 -28.95 36.71 0.25
CA PRO A 46 -28.66 35.99 -0.98
C PRO A 46 -28.44 36.98 -2.13
N LEU A 47 -27.22 37.00 -2.67
CA LEU A 47 -26.98 37.53 -4.01
C LEU A 47 -27.32 36.42 -5.01
N GLU A 48 -28.54 36.50 -5.54
CA GLU A 48 -28.94 35.84 -6.78
C GLU A 48 -28.10 36.40 -7.92
N ASP A 49 -27.03 35.71 -8.28
CA ASP A 49 -26.48 35.76 -9.63
C ASP A 49 -26.49 34.34 -10.20
N GLU A 50 -27.48 34.12 -11.04
CA GLU A 50 -27.67 32.92 -11.86
C GLU A 50 -26.43 32.67 -12.73
N LEU A 51 -25.57 31.76 -12.29
CA LEU A 51 -24.83 30.89 -13.20
C LEU A 51 -25.52 29.54 -13.19
N ASN A 52 -26.49 29.44 -14.09
CA ASN A 52 -27.11 28.20 -14.54
C ASN A 52 -26.03 27.30 -15.17
N ILE A 53 -25.31 26.57 -14.32
CA ILE A 53 -24.47 25.45 -14.71
C ILE A 53 -25.16 24.21 -14.14
N ASP A 54 -26.19 23.77 -14.86
CA ASP A 54 -26.59 22.36 -14.83
C ASP A 54 -25.44 21.57 -15.48
N GLN A 55 -24.32 21.45 -14.75
CA GLN A 55 -23.27 20.51 -15.05
C GLN A 55 -23.91 19.16 -14.80
N MET A 56 -24.43 18.54 -15.87
CA MET A 56 -24.67 17.10 -15.90
C MET A 56 -23.34 16.47 -15.54
N LYS A 57 -23.14 16.19 -14.25
CA LYS A 57 -21.97 15.47 -13.76
C LYS A 57 -22.03 14.11 -14.45
N GLU A 58 -21.17 13.93 -15.43
CA GLU A 58 -21.11 12.68 -16.18
C GLU A 58 -20.85 11.55 -15.18
N THR A 59 -21.66 10.49 -15.23
CA THR A 59 -21.43 9.32 -14.39
C THR A 59 -20.52 8.34 -15.12
N CYS A 60 -19.70 7.63 -14.36
CA CYS A 60 -18.84 6.60 -14.89
C CYS A 60 -19.70 5.47 -15.47
N PRO A 61 -19.47 5.05 -16.73
CA PRO A 61 -20.27 4.01 -17.38
C PRO A 61 -20.04 2.59 -16.83
N PHE A 62 -19.18 2.43 -15.82
CA PHE A 62 -18.80 1.14 -15.24
C PHE A 62 -19.19 0.96 -13.77
N CYS A 63 -19.22 2.03 -12.98
CA CYS A 63 -19.54 1.99 -11.55
C CYS A 63 -20.65 2.97 -11.13
N ASP A 64 -21.16 3.76 -12.07
CA ASP A 64 -22.22 4.76 -11.88
C ASP A 64 -21.88 5.93 -10.92
N GLU A 65 -20.62 6.04 -10.47
CA GLU A 65 -20.13 7.16 -9.66
C GLU A 65 -19.89 8.42 -10.51
N ILE A 66 -19.91 9.60 -9.89
CA ILE A 66 -19.64 10.89 -10.54
C ILE A 66 -18.21 10.91 -11.10
N LEU A 67 -18.03 11.35 -12.35
CA LEU A 67 -16.72 11.64 -12.93
C LEU A 67 -16.25 13.06 -12.56
N PRO A 68 -14.94 13.31 -12.48
CA PRO A 68 -14.41 14.64 -12.22
C PRO A 68 -14.72 15.57 -13.40
N ASP A 69 -15.07 16.82 -13.10
CA ASP A 69 -15.38 17.84 -14.10
C ASP A 69 -14.19 18.10 -15.05
N LEU A 70 -12.96 17.92 -14.55
CA LEU A 70 -11.74 17.98 -15.34
C LEU A 70 -11.00 16.65 -15.27
N MET A 71 -10.98 15.92 -16.39
CA MET A 71 -10.22 14.68 -16.53
C MET A 71 -8.72 14.97 -16.51
N SER A 72 -7.98 14.32 -15.62
CA SER A 72 -6.51 14.36 -15.62
C SER A 72 -5.95 13.68 -16.87
N ASP A 73 -4.67 13.92 -17.18
CA ASP A 73 -4.01 13.25 -18.31
C ASP A 73 -3.98 11.73 -18.14
N LYS A 74 -3.82 11.24 -16.89
CA LYS A 74 -3.90 9.80 -16.58
C LYS A 74 -5.29 9.24 -16.88
N MET A 75 -6.35 9.96 -16.51
CA MET A 75 -7.73 9.55 -16.79
C MET A 75 -8.06 9.57 -18.28
N LYS A 76 -7.61 10.60 -19.01
CA LYS A 76 -7.76 10.66 -20.47
C LYS A 76 -7.07 9.49 -21.14
N LEU A 77 -5.83 9.19 -20.75
CA LEU A 77 -5.09 8.03 -21.27
C LEU A 77 -5.81 6.70 -20.95
N ALA A 78 -6.38 6.55 -19.76
CA ALA A 78 -7.16 5.36 -19.40
C ALA A 78 -8.44 5.26 -20.25
N LEU A 79 -9.14 6.37 -20.46
CA LEU A 79 -10.34 6.42 -21.30
C LEU A 79 -10.03 6.14 -22.78
N ASP A 80 -8.93 6.69 -23.30
CA ASP A 80 -8.46 6.46 -24.67
C ASP A 80 -8.12 4.98 -24.89
N ARG A 81 -7.49 4.30 -23.92
CA ARG A 81 -7.21 2.87 -24.00
C ARG A 81 -8.50 2.05 -24.15
N ILE A 82 -9.55 2.42 -23.42
CA ILE A 82 -10.86 1.77 -23.51
C ILE A 82 -11.50 2.05 -24.87
N ASN A 83 -11.54 3.31 -25.30
CA ASN A 83 -12.16 3.72 -26.56
C ASN A 83 -11.47 3.12 -27.79
N ASN A 84 -10.14 2.95 -27.74
CA ASN A 84 -9.36 2.36 -28.83
C ASN A 84 -9.54 0.83 -28.95
N LYS A 85 -10.08 0.16 -27.93
CA LYS A 85 -10.42 -1.27 -28.00
C LYS A 85 -11.78 -1.44 -28.68
N GLN A 86 -11.77 -1.71 -30.00
CA GLN A 86 -12.97 -2.00 -30.80
C GLN A 86 -13.67 -3.32 -30.36
N GLY A 87 -14.40 -3.29 -29.24
CA GLY A 87 -15.34 -4.34 -28.82
C GLY A 87 -14.81 -5.42 -27.87
N LYS A 88 -13.57 -5.33 -27.37
CA LYS A 88 -13.05 -6.23 -26.32
C LYS A 88 -12.51 -5.42 -25.14
N ILE A 89 -13.41 -4.70 -24.46
CA ILE A 89 -13.09 -4.14 -23.15
C ILE A 89 -13.06 -5.32 -22.18
N GLU A 90 -11.90 -5.62 -21.63
CA GLU A 90 -11.73 -6.67 -20.63
C GLU A 90 -12.16 -6.15 -19.25
N GLU A 91 -12.45 -7.07 -18.32
CA GLU A 91 -12.83 -6.69 -16.96
C GLU A 91 -11.71 -5.93 -16.24
N SER A 92 -10.44 -6.27 -16.54
CA SER A 92 -9.27 -5.53 -16.08
C SER A 92 -9.30 -4.06 -16.52
N ASP A 93 -9.64 -3.77 -17.78
CA ASP A 93 -9.70 -2.39 -18.28
C ASP A 93 -10.73 -1.55 -17.52
N ARG A 94 -11.87 -2.16 -17.18
CA ARG A 94 -12.94 -1.51 -16.40
C ARG A 94 -12.49 -1.21 -14.98
N ILE A 95 -11.87 -2.20 -14.33
CA ILE A 95 -11.34 -2.07 -12.97
C ILE A 95 -10.28 -0.97 -12.93
N ASP A 96 -9.35 -0.96 -13.89
CA ASP A 96 -8.28 0.02 -13.97
C ASP A 96 -8.81 1.45 -14.14
N PHE A 97 -9.81 1.66 -15.01
CA PHE A 97 -10.45 2.96 -15.17
C PHE A 97 -11.19 3.40 -13.91
N CYS A 98 -11.95 2.50 -13.29
CA CYS A 98 -12.65 2.78 -12.04
C CYS A 98 -11.70 3.17 -10.91
N HIS A 99 -10.60 2.42 -10.76
CA HIS A 99 -9.56 2.75 -9.79
C HIS A 99 -8.93 4.11 -10.09
N THR A 100 -8.67 4.41 -11.35
CA THR A 100 -8.05 5.68 -11.76
C THR A 100 -8.95 6.87 -11.46
N HIS A 101 -10.24 6.84 -11.82
CA HIS A 101 -11.13 7.97 -11.52
C HIS A 101 -11.36 8.11 -10.01
N PHE A 102 -11.46 7.01 -9.28
CA PHE A 102 -11.69 7.04 -7.84
C PHE A 102 -10.50 7.70 -7.14
N ALA A 103 -9.28 7.34 -7.57
CA ALA A 103 -8.07 7.92 -7.05
C ALA A 103 -7.99 9.44 -7.32
N GLU A 104 -8.32 9.88 -8.53
CA GLU A 104 -8.27 11.30 -8.92
C GLU A 104 -9.36 12.15 -8.24
N LEU A 105 -10.52 11.56 -7.95
CA LEU A 105 -11.63 12.25 -7.28
C LEU A 105 -11.45 12.36 -5.77
N LEU A 106 -10.95 11.30 -5.13
CA LEU A 106 -11.00 11.19 -3.67
C LEU A 106 -9.60 11.13 -3.05
N ILE A 107 -8.71 10.30 -3.62
CA ILE A 107 -7.41 10.02 -3.02
C ILE A 107 -6.43 11.17 -3.22
N VAL A 108 -6.29 11.67 -4.46
CA VAL A 108 -5.35 12.76 -4.78
C VAL A 108 -5.76 14.06 -4.07
N PRO A 109 -7.03 14.53 -4.12
CA PRO A 109 -7.43 15.74 -3.41
C PRO A 109 -7.28 15.61 -1.89
N SER A 110 -7.59 14.44 -1.32
CA SER A 110 -7.38 14.16 0.10
C SER A 110 -5.90 14.21 0.47
N GLY A 111 -5.00 13.63 -0.33
CA GLY A 111 -3.56 13.70 -0.10
C GLY A 111 -3.02 15.13 -0.16
N ILE A 112 -3.50 15.94 -1.11
CA ILE A 112 -3.15 17.37 -1.21
C ILE A 112 -3.64 18.13 0.03
N ALA A 113 -4.88 17.91 0.47
CA ALA A 113 -5.43 18.54 1.67
C ALA A 113 -4.64 18.17 2.94
N ASN A 114 -4.18 16.92 3.01
CA ASN A 114 -3.29 16.42 4.08
C ASN A 114 -1.81 16.78 3.88
N LYS A 115 -1.47 17.53 2.83
CA LYS A 115 -0.11 17.99 2.49
C LYS A 115 0.89 16.85 2.27
N TYR A 116 0.44 15.71 1.75
CA TYR A 116 1.34 14.65 1.34
C TYR A 116 2.18 15.10 0.14
N PRO A 117 3.48 14.77 0.08
CA PRO A 117 4.34 15.21 -1.02
C PRO A 117 3.86 14.68 -2.37
N LEU A 118 3.71 15.55 -3.36
CA LEU A 118 3.45 15.16 -4.76
C LEU A 118 4.73 14.74 -5.50
N ASN A 119 5.89 15.22 -5.03
CA ASN A 119 7.18 14.93 -5.61
C ASN A 119 8.16 14.60 -4.47
N ILE A 120 8.78 13.43 -4.55
CA ILE A 120 9.81 12.99 -3.60
C ILE A 120 11.15 12.96 -4.33
N ASN A 121 12.16 13.57 -3.73
CA ASN A 121 13.54 13.43 -4.21
C ASN A 121 14.08 12.06 -3.80
N PHE A 122 13.86 11.07 -4.66
CA PHE A 122 14.30 9.69 -4.44
C PHE A 122 15.82 9.53 -4.52
N ASP A 123 16.53 10.43 -5.21
CA ASP A 123 17.99 10.38 -5.32
C ASP A 123 18.68 10.67 -3.98
N GLU A 124 18.08 11.53 -3.16
CA GLU A 124 18.56 11.84 -1.81
C GLU A 124 18.15 10.78 -0.78
N LEU A 125 17.20 9.90 -1.11
CA LEU A 125 16.60 8.97 -0.16
C LEU A 125 17.64 8.03 0.51
N PRO A 126 18.60 7.44 -0.22
CA PRO A 126 19.66 6.64 0.40
C PRO A 126 20.46 7.43 1.46
N HIS A 127 20.84 8.67 1.16
CA HIS A 127 21.58 9.53 2.09
C HIS A 127 20.78 9.82 3.37
N ARG A 128 19.46 10.01 3.25
CA ARG A 128 18.58 10.17 4.41
C ARG A 128 18.52 8.90 5.25
N ILE A 129 18.35 7.74 4.61
CA ILE A 129 18.30 6.43 5.29
C ILE A 129 19.60 6.16 6.07
N HIS A 130 20.75 6.53 5.49
CA HIS A 130 22.05 6.40 6.17
C HIS A 130 22.11 7.12 7.52
N ARG A 131 21.38 8.23 7.71
CA ARG A 131 21.33 8.96 8.99
C ARG A 131 20.69 8.15 10.11
N PHE A 132 19.79 7.21 9.78
CA PHE A 132 19.10 6.36 10.75
C PHE A 132 19.86 5.06 11.03
N LYS A 133 21.06 4.87 10.47
CA LYS A 133 21.79 3.61 10.59
C LYS A 133 21.98 3.17 12.04
N ASP A 134 22.40 4.09 12.91
CA ASP A 134 22.69 3.78 14.31
C ASP A 134 21.40 3.42 15.06
N ASP A 135 20.33 4.19 14.89
CA ASP A 135 19.01 3.91 15.48
C ASP A 135 18.45 2.55 15.05
N LEU A 136 18.55 2.21 13.75
CA LEU A 136 18.12 0.92 13.22
C LEU A 136 19.01 -0.22 13.72
N THR A 137 20.31 0.04 13.94
CA THR A 137 21.22 -0.94 14.56
C THR A 137 20.80 -1.25 16.00
N GLU A 138 20.37 -0.26 16.77
CA GLU A 138 19.84 -0.47 18.13
C GLU A 138 18.56 -1.33 18.11
N ILE A 139 17.70 -1.19 17.09
CA ILE A 139 16.54 -2.09 16.90
C ILE A 139 17.02 -3.52 16.60
N ILE A 140 17.97 -3.70 15.69
CA ILE A 140 18.54 -5.01 15.32
C ILE A 140 19.15 -5.70 16.54
N ASN A 141 19.82 -4.95 17.40
CA ASN A 141 20.42 -5.46 18.64
C ASN A 141 19.38 -5.69 19.76
N SER A 142 18.10 -5.35 19.54
CA SER A 142 17.02 -5.38 20.54
C SER A 142 17.27 -4.47 21.75
N ASN A 143 18.01 -3.37 21.55
CA ASN A 143 18.29 -2.35 22.56
C ASN A 143 17.29 -1.19 22.52
N ALA A 144 16.62 -0.99 21.39
CA ALA A 144 15.59 0.03 21.21
C ALA A 144 14.21 -0.59 21.04
N TYR A 145 13.17 0.13 21.49
CA TYR A 145 11.79 -0.22 21.20
C TYR A 145 11.50 -0.07 19.71
N SER A 146 10.82 -1.07 19.15
CA SER A 146 10.33 -1.05 17.77
C SER A 146 8.92 -1.64 17.73
N TYR A 147 7.98 -0.86 17.19
CA TYR A 147 6.59 -1.30 17.03
C TYR A 147 6.53 -2.49 16.07
N TYR A 148 7.21 -2.38 14.91
CA TYR A 148 7.17 -3.38 13.86
C TYR A 148 7.91 -4.66 14.24
N LEU A 149 9.02 -4.57 14.99
CA LEU A 149 9.71 -5.76 15.52
C LEU A 149 8.81 -6.53 16.49
N ASN A 150 8.11 -5.82 17.39
CA ASN A 150 7.21 -6.44 18.35
C ASN A 150 6.00 -7.07 17.65
N LEU A 151 5.41 -6.38 16.67
CA LEU A 151 4.33 -6.90 15.84
C LEU A 151 4.77 -8.19 15.13
N ALA A 152 5.95 -8.19 14.49
CA ALA A 152 6.47 -9.38 13.82
C ALA A 152 6.73 -10.53 14.81
N LYS A 153 7.36 -10.27 15.96
CA LYS A 153 7.58 -11.29 16.99
C LYS A 153 6.27 -11.88 17.51
N GLN A 154 5.25 -11.05 17.75
CA GLN A 154 3.93 -11.48 18.18
C GLN A 154 3.29 -12.44 17.18
N VAL A 155 3.31 -12.11 15.89
CA VAL A 155 2.78 -12.99 14.83
C VAL A 155 3.48 -14.35 14.85
N TYR A 156 4.81 -14.38 14.94
CA TYR A 156 5.57 -15.62 14.99
C TYR A 156 5.31 -16.45 16.26
N GLN A 157 5.03 -15.79 17.39
CA GLN A 157 4.63 -16.46 18.63
C GLN A 157 3.22 -17.07 18.54
N GLU A 158 2.26 -16.37 17.93
CA GLU A 158 0.87 -16.81 17.85
C GLU A 158 0.65 -17.96 16.86
N VAL A 159 1.21 -17.87 15.66
CA VAL A 159 0.95 -18.84 14.59
C VAL A 159 2.09 -19.85 14.38
N GLY A 160 3.24 -19.62 15.02
CA GLY A 160 4.45 -20.40 14.85
C GLY A 160 5.20 -20.11 13.55
N HIS A 161 6.51 -20.40 13.54
CA HIS A 161 7.45 -20.06 12.46
C HIS A 161 6.97 -20.46 11.06
N ARG A 162 6.50 -21.71 10.89
CA ARG A 162 6.11 -22.23 9.58
C ARG A 162 4.92 -21.50 8.99
N LYS A 163 3.95 -21.10 9.82
CA LYS A 163 2.74 -20.44 9.35
C LYS A 163 2.97 -18.94 9.15
N ALA A 164 3.73 -18.30 10.03
CA ALA A 164 4.03 -16.86 9.98
C ALA A 164 4.72 -16.44 8.67
N ALA A 165 5.57 -17.30 8.11
CA ALA A 165 6.29 -17.07 6.85
C ALA A 165 5.49 -17.44 5.58
N THR A 166 4.24 -17.89 5.69
CA THR A 166 3.43 -18.22 4.50
C THR A 166 3.03 -16.97 3.72
N PRO A 167 2.91 -17.03 2.38
CA PRO A 167 2.46 -15.89 1.58
C PRO A 167 1.13 -15.29 2.06
N MET A 168 0.19 -16.13 2.49
CA MET A 168 -1.10 -15.69 3.03
C MET A 168 -0.95 -14.86 4.30
N MET A 169 -0.10 -15.28 5.24
CA MET A 169 0.16 -14.51 6.45
C MET A 169 0.94 -13.24 6.16
N LEU A 170 1.89 -13.27 5.22
CA LEU A 170 2.61 -12.07 4.79
C LEU A 170 1.66 -11.04 4.18
N MET A 171 0.75 -11.50 3.32
CA MET A 171 -0.28 -10.66 2.71
C MET A 171 -1.21 -10.05 3.77
N SER A 172 -1.58 -10.78 4.82
CA SER A 172 -2.50 -10.27 5.86
C SER A 172 -1.95 -9.08 6.65
N ARG A 173 -0.65 -8.82 6.58
CA ARG A 173 0.02 -7.69 7.24
C ARG A 173 0.70 -6.74 6.26
N PHE A 174 0.62 -7.00 4.95
CA PHE A 174 1.27 -6.18 3.93
C PHE A 174 0.82 -4.71 3.99
N GLU A 175 -0.49 -4.50 4.14
CA GLU A 175 -1.11 -3.17 4.20
C GLU A 175 -0.49 -2.25 5.25
N SER A 176 -0.21 -2.77 6.45
CA SER A 176 0.34 -1.99 7.56
C SER A 176 1.86 -1.80 7.52
N LEU A 177 2.54 -2.50 6.59
CA LEU A 177 3.98 -2.45 6.38
C LEU A 177 4.37 -1.56 5.18
N ARG A 178 3.38 -1.03 4.44
CA ARG A 178 3.60 -0.09 3.32
C ARG A 178 4.33 1.17 3.83
N PRO A 179 5.22 1.77 3.02
CA PRO A 179 6.05 2.91 3.45
C PRO A 179 5.31 4.26 3.39
N GLY A 180 3.97 4.28 3.36
CA GLY A 180 3.16 5.49 3.21
C GLY A 180 3.39 6.21 1.89
N TYR A 181 3.39 7.55 1.91
CA TYR A 181 3.57 8.40 0.71
C TYR A 181 4.87 8.17 -0.05
N TYR A 182 5.81 7.36 0.45
CA TYR A 182 7.00 6.95 -0.29
C TYR A 182 6.72 5.87 -1.36
N GLY A 183 5.61 5.13 -1.22
CA GLY A 183 5.08 4.22 -2.24
C GLY A 183 5.96 3.04 -2.58
N SER A 184 5.60 2.32 -3.64
CA SER A 184 6.35 1.15 -4.10
C SER A 184 7.78 1.50 -4.52
N LYS A 185 7.98 2.65 -5.17
CA LYS A 185 9.32 3.13 -5.55
C LYS A 185 10.20 3.37 -4.31
N GLY A 186 9.66 4.03 -3.30
CA GLY A 186 10.34 4.25 -2.03
C GLY A 186 10.60 2.95 -1.27
N ALA A 187 9.66 2.00 -1.25
CA ALA A 187 9.85 0.69 -0.63
C ALA A 187 11.06 -0.04 -1.21
N VAL A 188 11.21 -0.07 -2.53
CA VAL A 188 12.34 -0.73 -3.21
C VAL A 188 13.66 -0.05 -2.86
N LEU A 189 13.72 1.29 -2.92
CA LEU A 189 14.94 2.04 -2.59
C LEU A 189 15.32 1.90 -1.11
N ILE A 190 14.35 1.97 -0.20
CA ILE A 190 14.55 1.74 1.23
C ILE A 190 15.10 0.34 1.46
N ALA A 191 14.44 -0.69 0.92
CA ALA A 191 14.86 -2.08 1.09
C ALA A 191 16.29 -2.32 0.57
N ASN A 192 16.61 -1.85 -0.64
CA ASN A 192 17.94 -2.02 -1.22
C ASN A 192 19.02 -1.34 -0.37
N THR A 193 18.78 -0.10 0.05
CA THR A 193 19.71 0.65 0.91
C THR A 193 19.94 -0.08 2.24
N LEU A 194 18.88 -0.65 2.84
CA LEU A 194 18.97 -1.40 4.09
C LEU A 194 19.69 -2.75 3.93
N ILE A 195 19.51 -3.44 2.79
CA ILE A 195 20.24 -4.67 2.46
C ILE A 195 21.74 -4.37 2.38
N ASP A 196 22.12 -3.31 1.68
CA ASP A 196 23.52 -2.86 1.59
C ASP A 196 24.08 -2.48 2.96
N LEU A 197 23.30 -1.74 3.74
CA LEU A 197 23.71 -1.26 5.05
C LEU A 197 23.87 -2.37 6.09
N PHE A 198 23.02 -3.39 6.08
CA PHE A 198 22.91 -4.33 7.20
C PHE A 198 23.17 -5.79 6.85
N ILE A 199 22.75 -6.27 5.67
CA ILE A 199 22.99 -7.65 5.26
C ILE A 199 24.39 -7.79 4.68
N ASN A 200 24.75 -6.92 3.73
CA ASN A 200 26.04 -7.00 3.04
C ASN A 200 27.22 -6.68 3.97
N THR A 201 27.01 -5.82 4.97
CA THR A 201 27.97 -5.53 6.05
C THR A 201 27.97 -6.55 7.18
N ARG A 202 27.06 -7.54 7.16
CA ARG A 202 26.85 -8.56 8.21
C ARG A 202 26.46 -8.02 9.59
N ILE A 203 25.90 -6.82 9.67
CA ILE A 203 25.33 -6.28 10.92
C ILE A 203 24.06 -7.04 11.30
N LEU A 204 23.18 -7.31 10.33
CA LEU A 204 21.99 -8.14 10.46
C LEU A 204 22.32 -9.57 10.03
N THR A 205 22.49 -10.45 11.02
CA THR A 205 22.77 -11.88 10.80
C THR A 205 21.51 -12.71 11.04
N ALA A 206 21.51 -13.97 10.58
CA ALA A 206 20.42 -14.91 10.84
C ALA A 206 20.12 -15.10 12.35
N VAL A 207 21.15 -14.97 13.20
CA VAL A 207 21.01 -15.03 14.66
C VAL A 207 20.26 -13.81 15.19
N LYS A 208 20.61 -12.61 14.71
CA LYS A 208 19.96 -11.37 15.14
C LYS A 208 18.55 -11.18 14.55
N SER A 209 18.30 -11.70 13.35
CA SER A 209 17.00 -11.60 12.70
C SER A 209 15.98 -12.62 13.20
N TYR A 210 16.41 -13.65 13.93
CA TYR A 210 15.52 -14.68 14.46
C TYR A 210 14.37 -14.06 15.29
N PRO A 211 13.11 -14.48 15.10
CA PRO A 211 12.63 -15.67 14.37
C PRO A 211 12.48 -15.51 12.85
N LEU A 212 12.72 -14.31 12.32
CA LEU A 212 12.56 -14.00 10.91
C LEU A 212 13.82 -14.35 10.11
N GLN A 213 13.62 -14.67 8.83
CA GLN A 213 14.71 -14.61 7.87
C GLN A 213 15.17 -13.17 7.71
N SER A 214 16.46 -12.95 7.46
CA SER A 214 17.02 -11.58 7.40
C SER A 214 16.32 -10.70 6.37
N ILE A 215 15.90 -11.25 5.22
CA ILE A 215 15.14 -10.51 4.23
C ILE A 215 13.73 -10.13 4.72
N ASN A 216 13.04 -11.02 5.42
CA ASN A 216 11.74 -10.73 6.03
C ASN A 216 11.90 -9.70 7.16
N TYR A 217 13.02 -9.72 7.88
CA TYR A 217 13.33 -8.68 8.86
C TYR A 217 13.52 -7.31 8.21
N ILE A 218 14.17 -7.23 7.03
CA ILE A 218 14.20 -5.98 6.25
C ILE A 218 12.77 -5.52 5.94
N GLN A 219 11.96 -6.37 5.32
CA GLN A 219 10.64 -5.98 4.79
C GLN A 219 9.60 -5.70 5.90
N GLU A 220 9.57 -6.52 6.94
CA GLU A 220 8.53 -6.46 7.98
C GLU A 220 8.90 -5.56 9.15
N VAL A 221 10.18 -5.22 9.31
CA VAL A 221 10.67 -4.41 10.44
C VAL A 221 11.37 -3.17 9.94
N LEU A 222 12.51 -3.31 9.24
CA LEU A 222 13.34 -2.14 8.96
C LEU A 222 12.75 -1.19 7.93
N VAL A 223 12.08 -1.68 6.89
CA VAL A 223 11.40 -0.85 5.88
C VAL A 223 10.35 0.06 6.54
N PRO A 224 9.34 -0.45 7.27
CA PRO A 224 8.34 0.41 7.89
C PRO A 224 8.92 1.28 9.03
N GLU A 225 9.91 0.80 9.80
CA GLU A 225 10.62 1.63 10.80
C GLU A 225 11.38 2.79 10.15
N THR A 226 11.96 2.57 8.96
CA THR A 226 12.69 3.60 8.20
C THR A 226 11.72 4.58 7.57
N ALA A 227 10.65 4.11 6.93
CA ALA A 227 9.61 4.96 6.35
C ALA A 227 8.97 5.86 7.42
N MET A 228 8.65 5.31 8.59
CA MET A 228 8.14 6.08 9.73
C MET A 228 9.13 7.17 10.17
N ARG A 229 10.45 6.91 10.18
CA ARG A 229 11.49 7.89 10.53
C ARG A 229 11.67 8.97 9.47
N LEU A 230 11.59 8.59 8.20
CA LEU A 230 11.61 9.54 7.08
C LEU A 230 10.43 10.50 7.17
N ILE A 231 9.21 9.97 7.38
CA ILE A 231 8.00 10.78 7.57
C ILE A 231 8.13 11.68 8.80
N PHE A 232 8.66 11.15 9.90
CA PHE A 232 8.92 11.92 11.11
C PHE A 232 9.89 13.09 10.86
N GLU A 233 10.94 12.87 10.08
CA GLU A 233 11.86 13.92 9.65
C GLU A 233 11.15 14.98 8.78
N ASP A 234 10.26 14.55 7.87
CA ASP A 234 9.53 15.44 6.95
C ASP A 234 8.50 16.34 7.66
N ILE A 235 7.80 15.82 8.67
CA ILE A 235 6.81 16.60 9.45
C ILE A 235 7.44 17.50 10.52
N GLY A 236 8.73 17.32 10.81
CA GLY A 236 9.50 18.12 11.76
C GLY A 236 9.34 17.70 13.23
N SER A 237 10.32 18.12 14.04
CA SER A 237 10.58 17.64 15.42
C SER A 237 9.52 17.97 16.47
N ASN A 238 8.45 18.71 16.14
CA ASN A 238 7.36 19.00 17.06
C ASN A 238 6.30 17.89 17.13
N SER A 239 6.43 16.87 16.28
CA SER A 239 5.50 15.74 16.21
C SER A 239 6.02 14.52 16.98
N SER A 240 5.28 13.41 16.95
CA SER A 240 5.69 12.12 17.53
C SER A 240 5.90 11.05 16.45
N LEU A 241 6.67 10.00 16.76
CA LEU A 241 6.77 8.82 15.89
C LEU A 241 5.41 8.14 15.67
N GLU A 242 4.49 8.23 16.64
CA GLU A 242 3.12 7.73 16.50
C GLU A 242 2.36 8.50 15.42
N THR A 243 2.47 9.83 15.42
CA THR A 243 1.90 10.69 14.38
C THR A 243 2.46 10.33 13.00
N ALA A 244 3.77 10.12 12.90
CA ALA A 244 4.41 9.71 11.65
C ALA A 244 3.89 8.34 11.17
N ARG A 245 3.66 7.38 12.07
CA ARG A 245 3.06 6.08 11.72
C ARG A 245 1.63 6.23 11.20
N ASN A 246 0.83 7.07 11.85
CA ASN A 246 -0.55 7.32 11.41
C ASN A 246 -0.59 7.95 10.01
N ILE A 247 0.32 8.89 9.73
CA ILE A 247 0.49 9.47 8.39
C ILE A 247 0.95 8.39 7.40
N MET A 248 1.89 7.53 7.78
CA MET A 248 2.36 6.43 6.93
C MET A 248 1.19 5.53 6.49
N ILE A 249 0.34 5.11 7.43
CA ILE A 249 -0.82 4.28 7.14
C ILE A 249 -1.82 5.04 6.26
N ALA A 250 -2.18 6.27 6.64
CA ALA A 250 -3.18 7.08 5.93
C ALA A 250 -2.76 7.50 4.51
N SER A 251 -1.45 7.60 4.23
CA SER A 251 -0.92 8.06 2.95
C SER A 251 -0.57 6.95 1.96
N SER A 252 -0.77 5.68 2.33
CA SER A 252 -0.37 4.55 1.49
C SER A 252 -1.15 4.49 0.17
N ASP A 253 -2.48 4.65 0.22
CA ASP A 253 -3.32 4.62 -0.99
C ASP A 253 -3.03 5.80 -1.93
N PHE A 254 -2.70 6.97 -1.36
CA PHE A 254 -2.23 8.11 -2.13
C PHE A 254 -0.94 7.79 -2.88
N SER A 255 -0.01 7.11 -2.21
CA SER A 255 1.26 6.79 -2.82
C SER A 255 1.18 5.75 -3.92
N ASP A 256 0.30 4.76 -3.78
CA ASP A 256 0.12 3.72 -4.79
C ASP A 256 -0.37 4.32 -6.11
N TYR A 257 -1.04 5.46 -6.05
CA TYR A 257 -1.45 6.20 -7.24
C TYR A 257 -0.37 7.17 -7.78
N VAL A 258 0.26 7.92 -6.88
CA VAL A 258 1.18 9.03 -7.26
C VAL A 258 2.60 8.56 -7.51
N HIS A 259 3.13 7.63 -6.70
CA HIS A 259 4.54 7.20 -6.70
C HIS A 259 4.75 5.72 -7.03
N ASN A 260 3.91 5.15 -7.90
CA ASN A 260 4.09 3.76 -8.34
C ASN A 260 5.36 3.59 -9.22
N CYS A 261 6.04 2.44 -9.09
CA CYS A 261 7.20 2.03 -9.88
C CYS A 261 6.95 1.99 -11.40
N ASP A 262 5.70 1.83 -11.83
CA ASP A 262 5.35 1.65 -13.25
C ASP A 262 5.25 2.96 -14.05
N ASN A 263 5.49 4.11 -13.41
CA ASN A 263 5.38 5.44 -14.03
C ASN A 263 6.69 5.96 -14.67
N GLU A 264 7.68 5.09 -14.92
CA GLU A 264 8.96 5.42 -15.61
C GLU A 264 9.11 4.70 -16.96
#